data_AF-A0A5C5SYZ5-F1
#
_entry.id   AF-A0A5C5SYZ5-F1
#
_cell.length_a   1.000
_cell.length_b   1.000
_cell.length_c   1.000
_cell.angle_alpha   90.00
_cell.angle_beta   90.00
_cell.angle_gamma   90.00
#
_symmetry.space_group_name_H-M   'P 1'
#
loop_
_entity.id
_entity.type
_entity.pdbx_description
1 polymer ?
#
loop_
_entity_poly.entity_id
_entity_poly.type
_entity_poly.pdbx_seq_one_letter_code
_entity_poly.pdbx_strand_id
1 'polypeptide(L)'
;MAILVSIVIPVYNAIPYLEACLESVAMQTYKNLEVVAINDGSTDLSEETLQRFAQNDKRFRVYSQDNHGLGYTRNRGISLSSGSYIFFLDSDDIIPPKAIRSLVEAAEESGADYAVGKVIRFDKERQYAPPRHVEFGLYQEKKLTTLQENPELLQDSIACNKLWKRELLTDNGIRFIEGKYYEDLSVTLKAAVLAKKIQVIDEVVYKWRIREGELKPSITQQQMKLENTAHRLEALTENRQWLIATNRPQQIIDEHDLKGLLDVMRLHVLKFSLIIEQEKDQWKNLVLSYLRNIPPTVASKLPDKEKLLYQLLMTEKDEDLMGVSQLLTNTEKSPIVKQENGLFVFQGSDAEYDVTKFNKPKVVVENIEKQESYWNLSGTVWIPKASQPLKGNLYARDRKTNRELLVASLELDQAVEGQVYPYEEQTFTIELNSKPMAEASKDTTFDFYFRLDQFTRSPRTRVRLHSTSDTAEPLKVDKQIITLYRTNYGNLSSTISKPQRLKSLIKKFLPLEKQ
;
A
#
# COMPACT_ATOMS: atom_id res chain seq x y z
N MET A 1 -22.53 -29.59 7.08
CA MET A 1 -21.14 -29.96 7.46
C MET A 1 -20.28 -28.72 7.30
N ALA A 2 -19.25 -28.52 8.11
CA ALA A 2 -18.31 -27.42 7.86
C ALA A 2 -17.63 -27.63 6.50
N ILE A 3 -17.50 -26.58 5.69
CA ILE A 3 -16.88 -26.63 4.36
C ILE A 3 -15.36 -26.78 4.51
N LEU A 4 -14.70 -27.57 3.65
CA LEU A 4 -13.25 -27.71 3.69
C LEU A 4 -12.59 -26.58 2.90
N VAL A 5 -11.58 -25.93 3.49
CA VAL A 5 -10.76 -24.91 2.80
C VAL A 5 -9.33 -25.43 2.63
N SER A 6 -8.81 -25.32 1.42
CA SER A 6 -7.42 -25.60 1.08
C SER A 6 -6.60 -24.32 1.14
N ILE A 7 -5.60 -24.26 2.02
CA ILE A 7 -4.62 -23.17 2.05
C ILE A 7 -3.38 -23.63 1.26
N VAL A 8 -3.11 -22.99 0.13
CA VAL A 8 -1.97 -23.30 -0.74
C VAL A 8 -0.81 -22.38 -0.40
N ILE A 9 0.34 -22.96 0.00
CA ILE A 9 1.53 -22.22 0.42
C ILE A 9 2.73 -22.63 -0.44
N PRO A 10 3.11 -21.84 -1.46
CA PRO A 10 4.36 -22.03 -2.20
C PRO A 10 5.56 -21.57 -1.37
N VAL A 11 6.60 -22.40 -1.29
CA VAL A 11 7.79 -22.15 -0.45
C VAL A 11 9.06 -22.30 -1.28
N TYR A 12 9.84 -21.23 -1.36
CA TYR A 12 11.20 -21.25 -1.93
C TYR A 12 12.12 -20.34 -1.13
N ASN A 13 13.07 -20.94 -0.41
CA ASN A 13 14.08 -20.23 0.39
C ASN A 13 13.48 -19.13 1.31
N ALA A 14 12.54 -19.50 2.17
CA ALA A 14 11.71 -18.57 2.94
C ALA A 14 11.99 -18.58 4.46
N ILE A 15 13.09 -19.20 4.90
CA ILE A 15 13.39 -19.41 6.34
C ILE A 15 13.19 -18.18 7.24
N PRO A 16 13.58 -16.95 6.85
CA PRO A 16 13.40 -15.78 7.73
C PRO A 16 11.95 -15.50 8.14
N TYR A 17 10.97 -16.04 7.41
CA TYR A 17 9.55 -15.68 7.54
C TYR A 17 8.61 -16.88 7.67
N LEU A 18 9.06 -18.06 7.21
CA LEU A 18 8.24 -19.25 7.05
C LEU A 18 7.55 -19.69 8.35
N GLU A 19 8.25 -19.67 9.48
CA GLU A 19 7.68 -20.11 10.76
C GLU A 19 6.48 -19.24 11.16
N ALA A 20 6.61 -17.91 11.09
CA ALA A 20 5.51 -16.99 11.37
C ALA A 20 4.31 -17.18 10.41
N CYS A 21 4.59 -17.48 9.13
CA CYS A 21 3.56 -17.82 8.15
C CYS A 21 2.78 -19.07 8.58
N LEU A 22 3.47 -20.19 8.85
CA LEU A 22 2.85 -21.46 9.22
C LEU A 22 2.12 -21.38 10.57
N GLU A 23 2.68 -20.68 11.55
CA GLU A 23 2.01 -20.42 12.84
C GLU A 23 0.71 -19.65 12.66
N SER A 24 0.68 -18.65 11.77
CA SER A 24 -0.54 -17.86 11.49
C SER A 24 -1.68 -18.72 10.93
N VAL A 25 -1.34 -19.78 10.18
CA VAL A 25 -2.28 -20.78 9.69
C VAL A 25 -2.71 -21.73 10.81
N ALA A 26 -1.76 -22.23 11.60
CA ALA A 26 -2.04 -23.12 12.72
C ALA A 26 -3.02 -22.51 13.73
N MET A 27 -2.88 -21.21 13.98
CA MET A 27 -3.71 -20.42 14.90
C MET A 27 -5.09 -20.01 14.35
N GLN A 28 -5.44 -20.37 13.11
CA GLN A 28 -6.76 -20.01 12.56
C GLN A 28 -7.91 -20.55 13.42
N THR A 29 -8.91 -19.70 13.62
CA THR A 29 -10.15 -20.05 14.35
C THR A 29 -11.08 -20.92 13.53
N TYR A 30 -10.95 -20.95 12.20
CA TYR A 30 -11.59 -21.92 11.32
C TYR A 30 -10.79 -23.22 11.34
N LYS A 31 -11.42 -24.35 11.68
CA LYS A 31 -10.71 -25.62 11.94
C LYS A 31 -10.72 -26.60 10.78
N ASN A 32 -11.70 -26.52 9.89
CA ASN A 32 -11.82 -27.45 8.77
C ASN A 32 -10.93 -27.00 7.59
N LEU A 33 -9.63 -27.14 7.80
CA LEU A 33 -8.59 -26.72 6.86
C LEU A 33 -7.77 -27.94 6.42
N GLU A 34 -7.36 -27.93 5.17
CA GLU A 34 -6.14 -28.59 4.73
C GLU A 34 -5.13 -27.54 4.31
N VAL A 35 -3.85 -27.79 4.55
CA VAL A 35 -2.75 -26.91 4.14
C VAL A 35 -1.89 -27.67 3.16
N VAL A 36 -1.86 -27.20 1.91
CA VAL A 36 -1.06 -27.75 0.82
C VAL A 36 0.21 -26.89 0.73
N ALA A 37 1.25 -27.28 1.46
CA ALA A 37 2.54 -26.59 1.43
C ALA A 37 3.47 -27.27 0.44
N ILE A 38 4.01 -26.50 -0.51
CA ILE A 38 4.83 -27.04 -1.60
C ILE A 38 6.21 -26.39 -1.55
N ASN A 39 7.23 -27.18 -1.24
CA ASN A 39 8.63 -26.82 -1.37
C ASN A 39 9.04 -26.84 -2.84
N ASP A 40 9.33 -25.68 -3.40
CA ASP A 40 9.69 -25.46 -4.81
C ASP A 40 11.22 -25.46 -5.00
N GLY A 41 11.88 -26.51 -4.51
CA GLY A 41 13.31 -26.71 -4.64
C GLY A 41 14.17 -25.82 -3.73
N SER A 42 13.72 -25.54 -2.49
CA SER A 42 14.53 -24.77 -1.53
C SER A 42 15.85 -25.46 -1.24
N THR A 43 16.90 -24.65 -1.06
CA THR A 43 18.25 -25.09 -0.68
C THR A 43 18.61 -24.72 0.76
N ASP A 44 17.71 -24.04 1.46
CA ASP A 44 17.81 -23.72 2.89
C ASP A 44 16.98 -24.71 3.74
N LEU A 45 16.80 -24.40 5.03
CA LEU A 45 16.06 -25.25 5.97
C LEU A 45 14.53 -25.20 5.81
N SER A 46 14.01 -24.61 4.72
CA SER A 46 12.55 -24.45 4.52
C SER A 46 11.82 -25.79 4.49
N GLU A 47 12.39 -26.80 3.82
CA GLU A 47 11.79 -28.15 3.75
C GLU A 47 11.71 -28.81 5.13
N GLU A 48 12.79 -28.75 5.92
CA GLU A 48 12.82 -29.29 7.28
C GLU A 48 11.75 -28.62 8.16
N THR A 49 11.62 -27.29 8.04
CA THR A 49 10.61 -26.52 8.76
C THR A 49 9.20 -26.96 8.39
N LEU A 50 8.91 -27.15 7.10
CA LEU A 50 7.61 -27.68 6.65
C LEU A 50 7.31 -29.07 7.22
N GLN A 51 8.29 -29.97 7.20
CA GLN A 51 8.12 -31.32 7.74
C GLN A 51 7.84 -31.31 9.25
N ARG A 52 8.51 -30.44 10.02
CA ARG A 52 8.25 -30.24 11.45
C ARG A 52 6.79 -29.85 11.72
N PHE A 53 6.23 -28.93 10.93
CA PHE A 53 4.82 -28.55 11.05
C PHE A 53 3.87 -29.70 10.69
N ALA A 54 4.15 -30.46 9.62
CA ALA A 54 3.32 -31.61 9.22
C ALA A 54 3.33 -32.77 10.24
N GLN A 55 4.44 -32.95 10.97
CA GLN A 55 4.50 -33.93 12.05
C GLN A 55 3.56 -33.55 13.21
N ASN A 56 3.50 -32.25 13.55
CA ASN A 56 2.75 -31.72 14.69
C ASN A 56 1.28 -31.40 14.37
N ASP A 57 0.94 -31.07 13.13
CA ASP A 57 -0.41 -30.70 12.71
C ASP A 57 -0.79 -31.44 11.42
N LYS A 58 -1.71 -32.41 11.55
CA LYS A 58 -2.16 -33.29 10.46
C LYS A 58 -2.89 -32.56 9.33
N ARG A 59 -3.24 -31.28 9.50
CA ARG A 59 -3.79 -30.46 8.42
C ARG A 59 -2.72 -30.12 7.37
N PHE A 60 -1.44 -30.10 7.75
CA PHE A 60 -0.33 -29.78 6.85
C PHE A 60 0.08 -30.99 6.01
N ARG A 61 0.00 -30.83 4.69
CA ARG A 61 0.41 -31.78 3.67
C ARG A 61 1.54 -31.14 2.88
N VAL A 62 2.74 -31.70 3.04
CA VAL A 62 3.98 -31.18 2.44
C VAL A 62 4.30 -31.95 1.18
N TYR A 63 4.61 -31.22 0.12
CA TYR A 63 5.07 -31.75 -1.16
C TYR A 63 6.36 -31.06 -1.55
N SER A 64 7.22 -31.76 -2.28
CA SER A 64 8.49 -31.21 -2.78
C SER A 64 8.58 -31.40 -4.29
N GLN A 65 9.32 -30.51 -4.93
CA GLN A 65 9.62 -30.52 -6.36
C GLN A 65 10.90 -29.76 -6.66
N ASP A 66 11.40 -29.92 -7.88
CA ASP A 66 12.41 -29.04 -8.43
C ASP A 66 11.83 -27.63 -8.64
N ASN A 67 12.70 -26.61 -8.62
CA ASN A 67 12.25 -25.22 -8.73
C ASN A 67 11.64 -24.94 -10.11
N HIS A 68 10.32 -24.77 -10.15
CA HIS A 68 9.54 -24.44 -11.33
C HIS A 68 8.90 -23.04 -11.26
N GLY A 69 9.06 -22.34 -10.13
CA GLY A 69 8.57 -21.00 -9.92
C GLY A 69 7.13 -20.93 -9.40
N LEU A 70 6.78 -19.72 -8.94
CA LEU A 70 5.57 -19.45 -8.16
C LEU A 70 4.27 -19.85 -8.85
N GLY A 71 4.11 -19.51 -10.14
CA GLY A 71 2.89 -19.80 -10.91
C GLY A 71 2.62 -21.30 -11.03
N TYR A 72 3.64 -22.08 -11.41
CA TYR A 72 3.54 -23.53 -11.50
C TYR A 72 3.22 -24.14 -10.13
N THR A 73 3.91 -23.69 -9.08
CA THR A 73 3.72 -24.20 -7.72
C THR A 73 2.30 -23.93 -7.20
N ARG A 74 1.72 -22.75 -7.47
CA ARG A 74 0.32 -22.46 -7.15
C ARG A 74 -0.66 -23.30 -7.98
N ASN A 75 -0.40 -23.52 -9.27
CA ASN A 75 -1.21 -24.39 -10.12
C ASN A 75 -1.23 -25.83 -9.59
N ARG A 76 -0.07 -26.37 -9.23
CA ARG A 76 0.04 -27.68 -8.59
C ARG A 76 -0.72 -27.71 -7.26
N GLY A 77 -0.66 -26.63 -6.48
CA GLY A 77 -1.46 -26.46 -5.26
C GLY A 77 -2.97 -26.55 -5.51
N ILE A 78 -3.48 -25.93 -6.57
CA ILE A 78 -4.90 -26.06 -6.99
C ILE A 78 -5.22 -27.54 -7.28
N SER A 79 -4.37 -28.24 -8.04
CA SER A 79 -4.59 -29.65 -8.40
C SER A 79 -4.55 -30.60 -7.19
N LEU A 80 -3.74 -30.30 -6.17
CA LEU A 80 -3.63 -31.09 -4.95
C LEU A 80 -4.73 -30.78 -3.92
N SER A 81 -5.50 -29.71 -4.13
CA SER A 81 -6.54 -29.23 -3.21
C SER A 81 -7.84 -30.04 -3.33
N SER A 82 -8.31 -30.54 -2.19
CA SER A 82 -9.58 -31.25 -2.00
C SER A 82 -10.70 -30.38 -1.41
N GLY A 83 -10.37 -29.20 -0.88
CA GLY A 83 -11.35 -28.26 -0.31
C GLY A 83 -12.30 -27.65 -1.35
N SER A 84 -13.50 -27.28 -0.90
CA SER A 84 -14.48 -26.57 -1.74
C SER A 84 -14.03 -25.14 -2.03
N TYR A 85 -13.20 -24.57 -1.16
CA TYR A 85 -12.56 -23.28 -1.37
C TYR A 85 -11.03 -23.40 -1.33
N ILE A 86 -10.37 -22.50 -2.05
CA ILE A 86 -8.92 -22.34 -2.08
C ILE A 86 -8.56 -20.95 -1.57
N PHE A 87 -7.53 -20.87 -0.73
CA PHE A 87 -6.91 -19.64 -0.28
C PHE A 87 -5.41 -19.72 -0.55
N PHE A 88 -4.83 -18.70 -1.17
CA PHE A 88 -3.38 -18.64 -1.41
C PHE A 88 -2.70 -17.84 -0.31
N LEU A 89 -1.56 -18.31 0.19
CA LEU A 89 -0.75 -17.62 1.19
C LEU A 89 0.72 -17.70 0.79
N ASP A 90 1.36 -16.55 0.59
CA ASP A 90 2.79 -16.50 0.33
C ASP A 90 3.59 -16.80 1.61
N SER A 91 4.71 -17.51 1.46
CA SER A 91 5.48 -18.05 2.58
C SER A 91 6.19 -17.02 3.46
N ASP A 92 6.20 -15.75 3.04
CA ASP A 92 6.70 -14.61 3.81
C ASP A 92 5.62 -13.76 4.45
N ASP A 93 4.35 -14.05 4.18
CA ASP A 93 3.21 -13.30 4.67
C ASP A 93 2.51 -14.00 5.84
N ILE A 94 1.53 -13.32 6.46
CA ILE A 94 0.76 -13.89 7.57
C ILE A 94 -0.73 -13.55 7.43
N ILE A 95 -1.58 -14.41 7.97
CA ILE A 95 -3.04 -14.18 8.02
C ILE A 95 -3.54 -13.93 9.45
N PRO A 96 -4.48 -12.98 9.66
CA PRO A 96 -5.11 -12.77 10.96
C PRO A 96 -5.88 -14.01 11.47
N PRO A 97 -6.01 -14.25 12.78
CA PRO A 97 -6.63 -15.49 13.33
C PRO A 97 -8.07 -15.80 12.89
N LYS A 98 -8.82 -14.79 12.42
CA LYS A 98 -10.20 -14.93 11.93
C LYS A 98 -10.32 -14.87 10.42
N ALA A 99 -9.23 -14.67 9.67
CA ALA A 99 -9.27 -14.39 8.23
C ALA A 99 -10.07 -15.44 7.44
N ILE A 100 -9.74 -16.73 7.62
CA ILE A 100 -10.43 -17.80 6.88
C ILE A 100 -11.89 -17.92 7.33
N ARG A 101 -12.16 -17.77 8.63
CA ARG A 101 -13.52 -17.81 9.16
C ARG A 101 -14.39 -16.73 8.54
N SER A 102 -13.94 -15.47 8.58
CA SER A 102 -14.70 -14.32 8.07
C SER A 102 -14.97 -14.44 6.57
N LEU A 103 -13.99 -14.92 5.79
CA LEU A 103 -14.17 -15.15 4.36
C LEU A 103 -15.14 -16.30 4.06
N VAL A 104 -15.04 -17.43 4.77
CA VAL A 104 -15.95 -18.57 4.58
C VAL A 104 -17.38 -18.20 4.97
N GLU A 105 -17.58 -17.59 6.14
CA GLU A 105 -18.90 -17.17 6.61
C GLU A 105 -19.54 -16.22 5.58
N ALA A 106 -18.79 -15.23 5.09
CA ALA A 106 -19.30 -14.29 4.09
C ALA A 106 -19.60 -14.95 2.72
N ALA A 107 -18.74 -15.85 2.24
CA ALA A 107 -18.95 -16.56 0.98
C ALA A 107 -20.19 -17.47 1.03
N GLU A 108 -20.33 -18.25 2.11
CA GLU A 108 -21.44 -19.19 2.29
C GLU A 108 -22.77 -18.49 2.54
N GLU A 109 -22.79 -17.39 3.32
CA GLU A 109 -23.99 -16.58 3.57
C GLU A 109 -24.58 -15.99 2.28
N SER A 110 -23.71 -15.61 1.34
CA SER A 110 -24.10 -14.90 0.11
C SER A 110 -24.21 -15.80 -1.13
N GLY A 111 -23.64 -17.00 -1.05
CA GLY A 111 -23.42 -17.88 -2.20
C GLY A 111 -22.49 -17.24 -3.25
N ALA A 112 -21.45 -16.54 -2.80
CA ALA A 112 -20.49 -15.89 -3.70
C ALA A 112 -19.47 -16.87 -4.29
N ASP A 113 -19.04 -16.62 -5.53
CA ASP A 113 -18.02 -17.44 -6.19
C ASP A 113 -16.62 -17.18 -5.61
N TYR A 114 -16.41 -15.99 -5.03
CA TYR A 114 -15.30 -15.74 -4.12
C TYR A 114 -15.64 -14.63 -3.12
N ALA A 115 -14.99 -14.68 -1.97
CA ALA A 115 -14.98 -13.60 -0.99
C ALA A 115 -13.62 -12.90 -0.97
N VAL A 116 -13.60 -11.60 -0.69
CA VAL A 116 -12.40 -10.75 -0.67
C VAL A 116 -12.43 -9.77 0.51
N GLY A 117 -11.27 -9.53 1.12
CA GLY A 117 -11.13 -8.60 2.25
C GLY A 117 -9.91 -7.69 2.15
N LYS A 118 -9.71 -6.87 3.20
CA LYS A 118 -8.61 -5.90 3.27
C LYS A 118 -7.26 -6.58 3.38
N VAL A 119 -6.29 -5.98 2.69
CA VAL A 119 -4.86 -6.23 2.86
C VAL A 119 -4.27 -5.13 3.71
N ILE A 120 -3.37 -5.48 4.63
CA ILE A 120 -2.44 -4.53 5.24
C ILE A 120 -1.02 -4.92 4.88
N ARG A 121 -0.22 -3.94 4.47
CA ARG A 121 1.23 -4.09 4.42
C ARG A 121 1.82 -3.84 5.80
N PHE A 122 2.86 -4.57 6.16
CA PHE A 122 3.56 -4.35 7.42
C PHE A 122 5.07 -4.57 7.31
N ASP A 123 5.80 -3.81 8.11
CA ASP A 123 7.23 -3.93 8.35
C ASP A 123 7.47 -3.82 9.88
N LYS A 124 8.73 -3.62 10.30
CA LYS A 124 9.06 -3.40 11.71
C LYS A 124 8.48 -2.07 12.24
N GLU A 125 8.23 -1.12 11.36
CA GLU A 125 7.89 0.25 11.69
C GLU A 125 6.38 0.49 11.76
N ARG A 126 5.59 -0.06 10.84
CA ARG A 126 4.19 0.33 10.65
C ARG A 126 3.34 -0.72 9.95
N GLN A 127 2.03 -0.49 10.00
CA GLN A 127 1.04 -1.23 9.19
C GLN A 127 0.19 -0.25 8.39
N TYR A 128 -0.07 -0.54 7.11
CA TYR A 128 -0.86 0.35 6.25
C TYR A 128 -1.53 -0.38 5.10
N ALA A 129 -2.71 0.06 4.68
CA ALA A 129 -3.37 -0.48 3.50
C ALA A 129 -2.57 -0.15 2.23
N PRO A 130 -2.55 -1.04 1.21
CA PRO A 130 -1.92 -0.75 -0.07
C PRO A 130 -2.44 0.57 -0.66
N PRO A 131 -1.55 1.47 -1.18
CA PRO A 131 -1.98 2.77 -1.69
C PRO A 131 -3.08 2.68 -2.76
N ARG A 132 -2.99 1.68 -3.65
CA ARG A 132 -4.01 1.42 -4.69
C ARG A 132 -5.37 1.06 -4.09
N HIS A 133 -5.41 0.28 -3.00
CA HIS A 133 -6.68 -0.05 -2.33
C HIS A 133 -7.32 1.18 -1.68
N VAL A 134 -6.51 2.07 -1.10
CA VAL A 134 -7.00 3.33 -0.50
C VAL A 134 -7.51 4.29 -1.56
N GLU A 135 -6.76 4.46 -2.66
CA GLU A 135 -7.10 5.36 -3.76
C GLU A 135 -8.45 5.03 -4.40
N PHE A 136 -8.73 3.74 -4.59
CA PHE A 136 -9.97 3.26 -5.19
C PHE A 136 -11.06 2.91 -4.16
N GLY A 137 -10.85 3.21 -2.88
CA GLY A 137 -11.84 2.93 -1.84
C GLY A 137 -12.24 1.45 -1.75
N LEU A 138 -11.29 0.55 -1.97
CA LEU A 138 -11.57 -0.89 -1.96
C LEU A 138 -11.85 -1.37 -0.54
N TYR A 139 -12.82 -2.27 -0.43
CA TYR A 139 -13.15 -3.02 0.79
C TYR A 139 -13.55 -2.14 1.98
N GLN A 140 -14.13 -0.96 1.76
CA GLN A 140 -14.51 -0.06 2.86
C GLN A 140 -15.70 -0.55 3.68
N GLU A 141 -16.59 -1.33 3.06
CA GLU A 141 -17.81 -1.87 3.67
C GLU A 141 -18.10 -3.29 3.18
N LYS A 142 -18.79 -4.10 3.99
CA LYS A 142 -19.27 -5.43 3.59
C LYS A 142 -20.37 -5.26 2.54
N LYS A 143 -20.18 -5.84 1.35
CA LYS A 143 -21.18 -5.82 0.26
C LYS A 143 -21.12 -7.05 -0.63
N LEU A 144 -22.28 -7.51 -1.08
CA LEU A 144 -22.40 -8.48 -2.17
C LEU A 144 -22.52 -7.72 -3.49
N THR A 145 -21.73 -8.08 -4.49
CA THR A 145 -21.70 -7.33 -5.76
C THR A 145 -21.27 -8.20 -6.94
N THR A 146 -21.18 -7.58 -8.12
CA THR A 146 -20.63 -8.12 -9.37
C THR A 146 -19.53 -7.19 -9.89
N LEU A 147 -18.75 -7.66 -10.86
CA LEU A 147 -17.74 -6.81 -11.48
C LEU A 147 -18.34 -5.66 -12.28
N GLN A 148 -19.54 -5.83 -12.82
CA GLN A 148 -20.25 -4.79 -13.57
C GLN A 148 -20.70 -3.64 -12.68
N GLU A 149 -21.12 -3.94 -11.45
CA GLU A 149 -21.51 -2.95 -10.44
C GLU A 149 -20.30 -2.24 -9.82
N ASN A 150 -19.19 -2.95 -9.65
CA ASN A 150 -17.98 -2.45 -9.02
C ASN A 150 -16.72 -2.83 -9.83
N PRO A 151 -16.52 -2.22 -11.02
CA PRO A 151 -15.39 -2.54 -11.89
C PRO A 151 -14.04 -2.21 -11.25
N GLU A 152 -13.99 -1.24 -10.33
CA GLU A 152 -12.78 -0.84 -9.59
C GLU A 152 -12.14 -2.00 -8.82
N LEU A 153 -12.86 -3.10 -8.59
CA LEU A 153 -12.30 -4.34 -8.05
C LEU A 153 -11.14 -4.89 -8.92
N LEU A 154 -11.08 -4.57 -10.22
CA LEU A 154 -9.94 -4.91 -11.08
C LEU A 154 -8.63 -4.23 -10.68
N GLN A 155 -8.69 -3.16 -9.89
CA GLN A 155 -7.50 -2.49 -9.37
C GLN A 155 -6.77 -3.34 -8.34
N ASP A 156 -7.41 -4.37 -7.77
CA ASP A 156 -6.73 -5.34 -6.89
C ASP A 156 -6.32 -6.62 -7.63
N SER A 157 -5.01 -6.76 -7.89
CA SER A 157 -4.43 -7.97 -8.49
C SER A 157 -3.93 -9.00 -7.47
N ILE A 158 -4.09 -8.75 -6.17
CA ILE A 158 -3.55 -9.65 -5.15
C ILE A 158 -4.37 -10.94 -5.15
N ALA A 159 -3.74 -12.09 -5.36
CA ALA A 159 -4.46 -13.37 -5.32
C ALA A 159 -4.76 -13.86 -3.88
N CYS A 160 -3.97 -13.39 -2.92
CA CYS A 160 -3.87 -13.95 -1.57
C CYS A 160 -4.88 -13.38 -0.56
N ASN A 161 -5.60 -12.30 -0.87
CA ASN A 161 -6.65 -11.74 -0.01
C ASN A 161 -8.07 -12.25 -0.35
N LYS A 162 -8.14 -13.36 -1.08
CA LYS A 162 -9.37 -13.89 -1.68
C LYS A 162 -9.53 -15.37 -1.30
N LEU A 163 -10.76 -15.73 -0.96
CA LEU A 163 -11.19 -17.11 -0.80
C LEU A 163 -11.98 -17.50 -2.05
N TRP A 164 -11.39 -18.36 -2.86
CA TRP A 164 -11.89 -18.73 -4.18
C TRP A 164 -12.70 -20.01 -4.08
N LYS A 165 -13.92 -20.04 -4.62
CA LYS A 165 -14.59 -21.33 -4.83
C LYS A 165 -13.72 -22.15 -5.79
N ARG A 166 -13.38 -23.39 -5.43
CA ARG A 166 -12.46 -24.21 -6.22
C ARG A 166 -12.96 -24.40 -7.66
N GLU A 167 -14.26 -24.65 -7.81
CA GLU A 167 -14.96 -24.81 -9.10
C GLU A 167 -14.83 -23.56 -9.99
N LEU A 168 -14.79 -22.34 -9.40
CA LEU A 168 -14.54 -21.12 -10.18
C LEU A 168 -13.19 -21.22 -10.90
N LEU A 169 -12.16 -21.75 -10.23
CA LEU A 169 -10.82 -21.90 -10.80
C LEU A 169 -10.71 -23.11 -11.73
N THR A 170 -11.27 -24.27 -11.33
CA THR A 170 -11.10 -25.51 -12.09
C THR A 170 -11.94 -25.53 -13.36
N ASP A 171 -13.23 -25.17 -13.26
CA ASP A 171 -14.20 -25.39 -14.34
C ASP A 171 -14.04 -24.34 -15.44
N ASN A 172 -13.48 -23.19 -15.10
CA ASN A 172 -13.15 -22.12 -16.04
C ASN A 172 -11.69 -22.14 -16.52
N GLY A 173 -10.90 -23.16 -16.13
CA GLY A 173 -9.49 -23.27 -16.54
C GLY A 173 -8.62 -22.09 -16.10
N ILE A 174 -8.96 -21.44 -14.97
CA ILE A 174 -8.19 -20.31 -14.46
C ILE A 174 -6.91 -20.87 -13.81
N ARG A 175 -5.76 -20.47 -14.35
CA ARG A 175 -4.43 -20.91 -13.93
C ARG A 175 -3.48 -19.72 -13.90
N PHE A 176 -2.51 -19.79 -12.99
CA PHE A 176 -1.39 -18.86 -12.94
C PHE A 176 -0.51 -19.08 -14.17
N ILE A 177 0.01 -18.00 -14.73
CA ILE A 177 0.95 -18.09 -15.84
C ILE A 177 2.28 -18.64 -15.32
N GLU A 178 2.83 -19.63 -16.00
CA GLU A 178 4.07 -20.32 -15.61
C GLU A 178 5.29 -19.67 -16.26
N GLY A 179 6.44 -19.68 -15.58
CA GLY A 179 7.70 -19.13 -16.10
C GLY A 179 7.75 -17.60 -16.26
N LYS A 180 6.69 -16.86 -15.91
CA LYS A 180 6.63 -15.40 -16.00
C LYS A 180 6.39 -14.75 -14.62
N TYR A 181 6.80 -13.50 -14.50
CA TYR A 181 6.42 -12.65 -13.36
C TYR A 181 4.99 -12.12 -13.50
N TYR A 182 4.37 -11.73 -12.39
CA TYR A 182 3.02 -11.15 -12.37
C TYR A 182 1.93 -12.13 -12.82
N GLU A 183 2.13 -13.38 -12.44
CA GLU A 183 1.25 -14.52 -12.70
C GLU A 183 -0.16 -14.34 -12.14
N ASP A 184 -0.31 -13.49 -11.12
CA ASP A 184 -1.56 -13.13 -10.45
C ASP A 184 -2.49 -12.29 -11.33
N LEU A 185 -1.96 -11.41 -12.20
CA LEU A 185 -2.74 -10.49 -13.04
C LEU A 185 -3.81 -11.19 -13.88
N SER A 186 -3.49 -12.35 -14.45
CA SER A 186 -4.40 -13.12 -15.30
C SER A 186 -5.46 -13.85 -14.47
N VAL A 187 -5.05 -14.45 -13.35
CA VAL A 187 -5.95 -15.20 -12.46
C VAL A 187 -7.00 -14.28 -11.84
N THR A 188 -6.58 -13.17 -11.24
CA THR A 188 -7.51 -12.26 -10.57
C THR A 188 -8.47 -11.59 -11.55
N LEU A 189 -8.00 -11.21 -12.74
CA LEU A 189 -8.86 -10.66 -13.78
C LEU A 189 -9.91 -11.67 -14.23
N LYS A 190 -9.48 -12.87 -14.65
CA LYS A 190 -10.40 -13.88 -15.18
C LYS A 190 -11.41 -14.32 -14.12
N ALA A 191 -10.97 -14.49 -12.87
CA ALA A 191 -11.86 -14.86 -11.77
C ALA A 191 -12.88 -13.76 -11.47
N ALA A 192 -12.47 -12.49 -11.44
CA ALA A 192 -13.39 -11.36 -11.25
C ALA A 192 -14.42 -11.26 -12.40
N VAL A 193 -13.99 -11.48 -13.64
CA VAL A 193 -14.83 -11.37 -14.84
C VAL A 193 -15.81 -12.54 -14.99
N LEU A 194 -15.44 -13.73 -14.51
CA LEU A 194 -16.25 -14.95 -14.62
C LEU A 194 -17.11 -15.21 -13.39
N ALA A 195 -16.79 -14.62 -12.24
CA ALA A 195 -17.62 -14.68 -11.05
C ALA A 195 -18.98 -14.02 -11.31
N LYS A 196 -20.05 -14.72 -10.93
CA LYS A 196 -21.43 -14.23 -10.93
C LYS A 196 -21.72 -13.40 -9.68
N LYS A 197 -21.06 -13.73 -8.57
CA LYS A 197 -21.21 -13.04 -7.29
C LYS A 197 -19.87 -12.91 -6.58
N ILE A 198 -19.60 -11.71 -6.08
CA ILE A 198 -18.38 -11.35 -5.34
C ILE A 198 -18.80 -10.82 -3.97
N GLN A 199 -18.33 -11.45 -2.91
CA GLN A 199 -18.56 -10.97 -1.56
C GLN A 199 -17.36 -10.16 -1.07
N VAL A 200 -17.56 -8.87 -0.84
CA VAL A 200 -16.59 -7.98 -0.20
C VAL A 200 -16.84 -7.95 1.31
N ILE A 201 -15.78 -8.01 2.11
CA ILE A 201 -15.81 -7.72 3.56
C ILE A 201 -14.81 -6.61 3.91
N ASP A 202 -15.09 -5.89 4.99
CA ASP A 202 -14.28 -4.77 5.48
C ASP A 202 -13.26 -5.17 6.58
N GLU A 203 -13.09 -6.48 6.80
CA GLU A 203 -12.10 -7.04 7.71
C GLU A 203 -10.74 -7.19 7.03
N VAL A 204 -9.67 -7.11 7.83
CA VAL A 204 -8.32 -7.48 7.38
C VAL A 204 -8.23 -9.00 7.32
N VAL A 205 -7.93 -9.53 6.14
CA VAL A 205 -7.81 -10.98 5.90
C VAL A 205 -6.40 -11.40 5.50
N TYR A 206 -5.54 -10.44 5.17
CA TYR A 206 -4.19 -10.71 4.72
C TYR A 206 -3.22 -9.64 5.22
N LYS A 207 -2.06 -10.06 5.73
CA LYS A 207 -0.98 -9.15 6.07
C LYS A 207 0.22 -9.45 5.18
N TRP A 208 0.55 -8.49 4.33
CA TRP A 208 1.65 -8.54 3.38
C TRP A 208 2.91 -7.95 3.99
N ARG A 209 3.95 -8.75 4.17
CA ARG A 209 5.23 -8.33 4.73
C ARG A 209 6.05 -7.55 3.71
N ILE A 210 6.66 -6.46 4.16
CA ILE A 210 7.69 -5.75 3.41
C ILE A 210 9.05 -6.26 3.89
N ARG A 211 9.85 -6.80 2.97
CA ARG A 211 11.20 -7.29 3.26
C ARG A 211 12.20 -6.12 3.22
N GLU A 212 12.82 -5.81 4.35
CA GLU A 212 13.81 -4.73 4.51
C GLU A 212 15.24 -5.24 4.35
N GLY A 213 16.09 -4.53 3.59
CA GLY A 213 17.54 -4.74 3.59
C GLY A 213 18.03 -6.07 3.00
N GLU A 214 17.20 -6.81 2.26
CA GLU A 214 17.60 -8.12 1.71
C GLU A 214 18.45 -8.01 0.43
N LEU A 215 19.45 -8.88 0.33
CA LEU A 215 20.26 -9.11 -0.88
C LEU A 215 19.42 -9.60 -2.08
N LYS A 216 18.21 -10.13 -1.83
CA LYS A 216 17.25 -10.60 -2.85
C LYS A 216 15.89 -9.93 -2.65
N PRO A 217 15.71 -8.67 -3.10
CA PRO A 217 14.42 -7.99 -3.05
C PRO A 217 13.36 -8.77 -3.83
N SER A 218 12.09 -8.68 -3.42
CA SER A 218 10.95 -9.31 -4.12
C SER A 218 10.90 -8.86 -5.59
N ILE A 219 10.22 -9.62 -6.44
CA ILE A 219 10.00 -9.26 -7.86
C ILE A 219 9.39 -7.85 -7.96
N THR A 220 8.45 -7.53 -7.06
CA THR A 220 7.82 -6.20 -6.98
C THR A 220 8.79 -5.08 -6.59
N GLN A 221 9.97 -5.39 -6.05
CA GLN A 221 11.04 -4.44 -5.75
C GLN A 221 12.10 -4.38 -6.87
N GLN A 222 12.09 -5.30 -7.85
CA GLN A 222 13.02 -5.35 -9.00
C GLN A 222 12.41 -4.79 -10.31
N GLN A 223 11.57 -3.76 -10.22
CA GLN A 223 10.76 -3.21 -11.34
C GLN A 223 11.59 -2.61 -12.50
N MET A 224 12.90 -2.46 -12.34
CA MET A 224 13.78 -1.79 -13.30
C MET A 224 14.33 -2.71 -14.40
N LYS A 225 14.20 -4.03 -14.26
CA LYS A 225 14.67 -4.96 -15.28
C LYS A 225 13.77 -4.89 -16.51
N LEU A 226 14.34 -4.86 -17.71
CA LEU A 226 13.58 -4.87 -18.96
C LEU A 226 12.62 -6.06 -19.04
N GLU A 227 13.09 -7.26 -18.65
CA GLU A 227 12.30 -8.48 -18.58
C GLU A 227 11.06 -8.34 -17.69
N ASN A 228 11.19 -7.66 -16.55
CA ASN A 228 10.08 -7.41 -15.63
C ASN A 228 9.01 -6.51 -16.29
N THR A 229 9.44 -5.45 -16.97
CA THR A 229 8.55 -4.59 -17.76
C THR A 229 7.85 -5.40 -18.86
N ALA A 230 8.61 -6.21 -19.59
CA ALA A 230 8.08 -7.03 -20.68
C ALA A 230 7.02 -8.03 -20.22
N HIS A 231 7.30 -8.84 -19.20
CA HIS A 231 6.33 -9.80 -18.66
C HIS A 231 5.05 -9.13 -18.17
N ARG A 232 5.15 -7.94 -17.56
CA ARG A 232 3.96 -7.19 -17.12
C ARG A 232 3.12 -6.69 -18.29
N LEU A 233 3.75 -6.07 -19.28
CA LEU A 233 3.07 -5.55 -20.46
C LEU A 233 2.43 -6.66 -21.29
N GLU A 234 3.11 -7.81 -21.40
CA GLU A 234 2.58 -9.00 -22.05
C GLU A 234 1.33 -9.51 -21.32
N ALA A 235 1.38 -9.69 -20.00
CA ALA A 235 0.23 -10.12 -19.21
C ALA A 235 -0.97 -9.16 -19.33
N LEU A 236 -0.73 -7.84 -19.31
CA LEU A 236 -1.78 -6.84 -19.52
C LEU A 236 -2.35 -6.90 -20.95
N THR A 237 -1.50 -7.13 -21.95
CA THR A 237 -1.91 -7.24 -23.36
C THR A 237 -2.76 -8.48 -23.59
N GLU A 238 -2.31 -9.65 -23.11
CA GLU A 238 -3.04 -10.92 -23.20
C GLU A 238 -4.40 -10.82 -22.50
N ASN A 239 -4.43 -10.21 -21.32
CA ASN A 239 -5.66 -9.94 -20.57
C ASN A 239 -6.64 -9.08 -21.37
N ARG A 240 -6.17 -7.98 -21.94
CA ARG A 240 -6.98 -7.09 -22.77
C ARG A 240 -7.52 -7.82 -24.00
N GLN A 241 -6.68 -8.58 -24.69
CA GLN A 241 -7.09 -9.39 -25.84
C GLN A 241 -8.17 -10.41 -25.46
N TRP A 242 -8.03 -11.07 -24.31
CA TRP A 242 -9.04 -12.00 -23.80
C TRP A 242 -10.37 -11.32 -23.46
N LEU A 243 -10.35 -10.12 -22.86
CA LEU A 243 -11.57 -9.33 -22.60
C LEU A 243 -12.31 -8.99 -23.89
N ILE A 244 -11.58 -8.58 -24.93
CA ILE A 244 -12.15 -8.28 -26.25
C ILE A 244 -12.69 -9.55 -26.92
N ALA A 245 -11.89 -10.62 -26.97
CA ALA A 245 -12.26 -11.88 -27.60
C ALA A 245 -13.47 -12.55 -26.92
N THR A 246 -13.68 -12.29 -25.63
CA THR A 246 -14.85 -12.79 -24.88
C THR A 246 -15.99 -11.78 -24.79
N ASN A 247 -15.99 -10.73 -25.62
CA ASN A 247 -17.05 -9.72 -25.74
C ASN A 247 -17.46 -9.10 -24.39
N ARG A 248 -16.49 -8.76 -23.54
CA ARG A 248 -16.78 -8.12 -22.25
C ARG A 248 -17.25 -6.68 -22.43
N PRO A 249 -18.11 -6.16 -21.52
CA PRO A 249 -18.58 -4.78 -21.61
C PRO A 249 -17.42 -3.79 -21.67
N GLN A 250 -17.58 -2.71 -22.47
CA GLN A 250 -16.54 -1.70 -22.65
C GLN A 250 -16.05 -1.09 -21.32
N GLN A 251 -16.95 -0.92 -20.34
CA GLN A 251 -16.59 -0.43 -19.00
C GLN A 251 -15.54 -1.31 -18.31
N ILE A 252 -15.60 -2.62 -18.48
CA ILE A 252 -14.63 -3.56 -17.90
C ILE A 252 -13.28 -3.45 -18.62
N ILE A 253 -13.30 -3.29 -19.94
CA ILE A 253 -12.09 -3.08 -20.76
C ILE A 253 -11.44 -1.75 -20.37
N ASP A 254 -12.22 -0.66 -20.27
CA ASP A 254 -11.72 0.66 -19.87
C ASP A 254 -11.10 0.66 -18.47
N GLU A 255 -11.68 -0.09 -17.53
CA GLU A 255 -11.15 -0.21 -16.17
C GLU A 255 -9.83 -1.01 -16.14
N HIS A 256 -9.76 -2.10 -16.90
CA HIS A 256 -8.51 -2.84 -17.12
C HIS A 256 -7.45 -1.94 -17.77
N ASP A 257 -7.81 -1.17 -18.79
CA ASP A 257 -6.91 -0.25 -19.47
C ASP A 257 -6.42 0.85 -18.52
N LEU A 258 -7.29 1.41 -17.67
CA LEU A 258 -6.92 2.38 -16.64
C LEU A 258 -5.93 1.78 -15.63
N LYS A 259 -6.19 0.56 -15.17
CA LYS A 259 -5.26 -0.18 -14.31
C LYS A 259 -3.90 -0.32 -14.98
N GLY A 260 -3.88 -0.75 -16.24
CA GLY A 260 -2.67 -0.91 -17.04
C GLY A 260 -1.89 0.39 -17.18
N LEU A 261 -2.56 1.49 -17.54
CA LEU A 261 -1.94 2.81 -17.61
C LEU A 261 -1.32 3.23 -16.26
N LEU A 262 -2.05 3.06 -15.15
CA LEU A 262 -1.54 3.39 -13.82
C LEU A 262 -0.33 2.55 -13.44
N ASP A 263 -0.36 1.26 -13.74
CA ASP A 263 0.77 0.36 -13.49
C ASP A 263 2.00 0.77 -14.32
N VAL A 264 1.81 1.04 -15.61
CA VAL A 264 2.90 1.47 -16.51
C VAL A 264 3.48 2.80 -16.07
N MET A 265 2.64 3.79 -15.79
CA MET A 265 3.12 5.11 -15.35
C MET A 265 3.86 5.03 -14.00
N ARG A 266 3.33 4.30 -13.01
CA ARG A 266 3.86 4.32 -11.64
C ARG A 266 5.05 3.41 -11.41
N LEU A 267 5.09 2.27 -12.10
CA LEU A 267 6.10 1.24 -11.87
C LEU A 267 7.26 1.34 -12.86
N HIS A 268 6.99 1.84 -14.08
CA HIS A 268 7.96 1.86 -15.16
C HIS A 268 8.31 3.31 -15.59
N VAL A 269 7.36 4.08 -16.12
CA VAL A 269 7.65 5.42 -16.69
C VAL A 269 8.15 6.43 -15.67
N LEU A 270 7.61 6.42 -14.44
CA LEU A 270 8.09 7.26 -13.34
C LEU A 270 9.59 7.08 -13.10
N LYS A 271 10.13 5.89 -13.39
CA LYS A 271 11.53 5.51 -13.17
C LYS A 271 12.37 5.53 -14.45
N PHE A 272 11.91 6.21 -15.50
CA PHE A 272 12.61 6.33 -16.77
C PHE A 272 14.09 6.75 -16.62
N SER A 273 14.40 7.63 -15.67
CA SER A 273 15.75 8.08 -15.35
C SER A 273 16.69 7.00 -14.80
N LEU A 274 16.12 5.91 -14.28
CA LEU A 274 16.85 4.80 -13.66
C LEU A 274 17.07 3.64 -14.64
N ILE A 275 16.53 3.72 -15.86
CA ILE A 275 16.71 2.71 -16.91
C ILE A 275 18.13 2.84 -17.48
N ILE A 276 18.79 1.70 -17.69
CA ILE A 276 20.14 1.65 -18.26
C ILE A 276 20.09 2.22 -19.68
N GLU A 277 21.01 3.13 -20.02
CA GLU A 277 21.03 3.86 -21.29
C GLU A 277 20.88 2.94 -22.51
N GLN A 278 21.60 1.81 -22.51
CA GLN A 278 21.60 0.83 -23.59
C GLN A 278 20.24 0.14 -23.81
N GLU A 279 19.37 0.09 -22.80
CA GLU A 279 18.07 -0.55 -22.86
C GLU A 279 16.91 0.43 -23.12
N LYS A 280 17.15 1.75 -23.05
CA LYS A 280 16.09 2.78 -23.09
C LYS A 280 15.26 2.74 -24.36
N ASP A 281 15.90 2.64 -25.53
CA ASP A 281 15.17 2.60 -26.81
C ASP A 281 14.28 1.37 -26.92
N GLN A 282 14.80 0.20 -26.55
CA GLN A 282 14.04 -1.04 -26.56
C GLN A 282 12.87 -0.97 -25.57
N TRP A 283 13.13 -0.47 -24.36
CA TRP A 283 12.10 -0.27 -23.34
C TRP A 283 11.02 0.72 -23.82
N LYS A 284 11.41 1.85 -24.42
CA LYS A 284 10.49 2.89 -24.90
C LYS A 284 9.60 2.35 -26.01
N ASN A 285 10.18 1.61 -26.97
CA ASN A 285 9.42 0.96 -28.04
C ASN A 285 8.38 -0.02 -27.49
N LEU A 286 8.76 -0.82 -26.50
CA LEU A 286 7.88 -1.78 -25.85
C LEU A 286 6.71 -1.08 -25.14
N VAL A 287 7.00 -0.05 -24.35
CA VAL A 287 5.98 0.71 -23.62
C VAL A 287 5.07 1.48 -24.57
N LEU A 288 5.61 2.19 -25.56
CA LEU A 288 4.81 2.94 -26.54
C LEU A 288 3.92 2.02 -27.37
N SER A 289 4.41 0.84 -27.75
CA SER A 289 3.60 -0.18 -28.45
C SER A 289 2.39 -0.56 -27.61
N TYR A 290 2.57 -0.82 -26.31
CA TYR A 290 1.45 -1.09 -25.40
C TYR A 290 0.49 0.10 -25.29
N LEU A 291 1.01 1.31 -25.01
CA LEU A 291 0.18 2.49 -24.76
C LEU A 291 -0.67 2.89 -25.98
N ARG A 292 -0.14 2.73 -27.20
CA ARG A 292 -0.86 3.04 -28.45
C ARG A 292 -2.09 2.16 -28.67
N ASN A 293 -2.19 1.02 -27.99
CA ASN A 293 -3.37 0.15 -28.03
C ASN A 293 -4.50 0.57 -27.07
N ILE A 294 -4.26 1.57 -26.21
CA ILE A 294 -5.23 2.05 -25.22
C ILE A 294 -5.91 3.33 -25.73
N PRO A 295 -7.26 3.43 -25.68
CA PRO A 295 -7.97 4.63 -26.11
C PRO A 295 -7.55 5.89 -25.29
N PRO A 296 -7.32 7.05 -25.95
CA PRO A 296 -6.98 8.29 -25.24
C PRO A 296 -8.01 8.76 -24.21
N THR A 297 -9.28 8.36 -24.38
CA THR A 297 -10.35 8.64 -23.42
C THR A 297 -10.08 8.01 -22.06
N VAL A 298 -9.47 6.82 -22.01
CA VAL A 298 -9.08 6.17 -20.76
C VAL A 298 -7.91 6.91 -20.11
N ALA A 299 -6.92 7.33 -20.90
CA ALA A 299 -5.76 8.07 -20.41
C ALA A 299 -6.12 9.43 -19.78
N SER A 300 -7.24 10.04 -20.19
CA SER A 300 -7.74 11.27 -19.57
C SER A 300 -8.14 11.12 -18.09
N LYS A 301 -8.40 9.88 -17.63
CA LYS A 301 -8.73 9.53 -16.24
C LYS A 301 -7.49 9.40 -15.35
N LEU A 302 -6.27 9.46 -15.91
CA LEU A 302 -5.04 9.41 -15.13
C LEU A 302 -4.95 10.62 -14.17
N PRO A 303 -4.46 10.42 -12.93
CA PRO A 303 -4.14 11.53 -12.04
C PRO A 303 -3.07 12.44 -12.64
N ASP A 304 -2.98 13.69 -12.16
CA ASP A 304 -2.17 14.75 -12.78
C ASP A 304 -0.71 14.34 -13.06
N LYS A 305 -0.06 13.67 -12.10
CA LYS A 305 1.34 13.22 -12.21
C LYS A 305 1.50 12.17 -13.32
N GLU A 306 0.69 11.11 -13.29
CA GLU A 306 0.71 10.06 -14.29
C GLU A 306 0.29 10.56 -15.67
N LYS A 307 -0.61 11.55 -15.73
CA LYS A 307 -1.04 12.20 -16.97
C LYS A 307 0.09 13.00 -17.62
N LEU A 308 0.89 13.73 -16.83
CA LEU A 308 2.09 14.41 -17.33
C LEU A 308 3.11 13.40 -17.91
N LEU A 309 3.43 12.34 -17.16
CA LEU A 309 4.34 11.28 -17.62
C LEU A 309 3.85 10.64 -18.93
N TYR A 310 2.54 10.36 -19.03
CA TYR A 310 1.93 9.83 -20.23
C TYR A 310 2.07 10.79 -21.41
N GLN A 311 1.80 12.08 -21.21
CA GLN A 311 1.90 13.09 -22.27
C GLN A 311 3.33 13.25 -22.78
N LEU A 312 4.31 13.37 -21.87
CA LEU A 312 5.73 13.49 -22.23
C LEU A 312 6.20 12.29 -23.04
N LEU A 313 5.83 11.07 -22.60
CA LEU A 313 6.20 9.85 -23.31
C LEU A 313 5.51 9.74 -24.68
N MET A 314 4.21 10.00 -24.77
CA MET A 314 3.45 9.90 -26.02
C MET A 314 3.79 10.99 -27.04
N THR A 315 4.31 12.13 -26.59
CA THR A 315 4.83 13.20 -27.45
C THR A 315 6.35 13.12 -27.66
N GLU A 316 6.98 12.07 -27.14
CA GLU A 316 8.40 11.77 -27.30
C GLU A 316 9.34 12.90 -26.82
N LYS A 317 8.92 13.60 -25.75
CA LYS A 317 9.68 14.64 -25.05
C LYS A 317 10.66 14.01 -24.06
N ASP A 318 11.67 13.31 -24.59
CA ASP A 318 12.55 12.44 -23.78
C ASP A 318 13.39 13.22 -22.75
N GLU A 319 13.86 14.42 -23.09
CA GLU A 319 14.62 15.29 -22.17
C GLU A 319 13.75 15.75 -21.00
N ASP A 320 12.53 16.20 -21.27
CA ASP A 320 11.59 16.61 -20.23
C ASP A 320 11.11 15.41 -19.40
N LEU A 321 10.88 14.26 -20.03
CA LEU A 321 10.55 13.01 -19.34
C LEU A 321 11.69 12.58 -18.42
N MET A 322 12.94 12.73 -18.85
CA MET A 322 14.13 12.50 -18.03
C MET A 322 14.11 13.40 -16.79
N GLY A 323 13.94 14.72 -16.98
CA GLY A 323 13.93 15.68 -15.88
C GLY A 323 12.79 15.46 -14.88
N VAL A 324 11.56 15.21 -15.36
CA VAL A 324 10.42 14.88 -14.50
C VAL A 324 10.64 13.54 -13.79
N SER A 325 11.18 12.54 -14.47
CA SER A 325 11.52 11.26 -13.83
C SER A 325 12.56 11.45 -12.73
N GLN A 326 13.64 12.22 -12.99
CA GLN A 326 14.69 12.51 -12.00
C GLN A 326 14.15 13.28 -10.78
N LEU A 327 13.21 14.21 -10.99
CA LEU A 327 12.48 14.89 -9.93
C LEU A 327 11.70 13.89 -9.06
N LEU A 328 11.00 12.94 -9.68
CA LEU A 328 10.17 11.95 -8.98
C LEU A 328 10.97 10.82 -8.32
N THR A 329 12.13 10.46 -8.86
CA THR A 329 13.00 9.35 -8.37
C THR A 329 14.05 9.80 -7.37
N ASN A 330 14.09 11.07 -7.05
CA ASN A 330 15.08 11.62 -6.15
C ASN A 330 16.53 11.69 -6.69
N THR A 331 16.72 11.88 -8.00
CA THR A 331 18.07 11.82 -8.63
C THR A 331 18.58 13.12 -9.25
N GLU A 332 17.76 14.17 -9.39
CA GLU A 332 18.21 15.47 -9.90
C GLU A 332 19.03 16.26 -8.86
N LYS A 333 20.08 16.94 -9.33
CA LYS A 333 21.01 17.73 -8.50
C LYS A 333 20.80 19.24 -8.66
N SER A 334 20.22 19.69 -9.76
CA SER A 334 20.06 21.09 -10.15
C SER A 334 18.68 21.65 -9.78
N PRO A 335 18.52 22.98 -9.60
CA PRO A 335 17.22 23.61 -9.32
C PRO A 335 16.36 23.72 -10.58
N ILE A 336 15.81 22.58 -11.03
CA ILE A 336 14.94 22.48 -12.23
C ILE A 336 13.49 22.92 -11.98
N VAL A 337 13.14 23.25 -10.73
CA VAL A 337 11.80 23.70 -10.33
C VAL A 337 11.88 25.15 -9.85
N LYS A 338 11.09 26.02 -10.49
CA LYS A 338 10.88 27.40 -10.05
C LYS A 338 9.61 27.54 -9.23
N GLN A 339 9.58 28.56 -8.39
CA GLN A 339 8.37 29.01 -7.70
C GLN A 339 7.82 30.25 -8.39
N GLU A 340 6.62 30.15 -8.95
CA GLU A 340 5.98 31.28 -9.62
C GLU A 340 4.49 31.29 -9.32
N ASN A 341 3.96 32.44 -8.88
CA ASN A 341 2.52 32.66 -8.64
C ASN A 341 1.83 31.59 -7.76
N GLY A 342 2.54 31.08 -6.74
CA GLY A 342 2.01 30.05 -5.84
C GLY A 342 1.95 28.64 -6.46
N LEU A 343 2.80 28.37 -7.46
CA LEU A 343 3.01 27.06 -8.08
C LEU A 343 4.48 26.63 -7.98
N PHE A 344 4.70 25.32 -8.02
CA PHE A 344 5.97 24.71 -8.39
C PHE A 344 5.95 24.37 -9.88
N VAL A 345 6.88 24.93 -10.64
CA VAL A 345 6.94 24.82 -12.10
C VAL A 345 8.25 24.15 -12.49
N PHE A 346 8.19 22.95 -13.08
CA PHE A 346 9.34 22.30 -13.70
C PHE A 346 9.67 22.98 -15.03
N GLN A 347 10.93 23.35 -15.22
CA GLN A 347 11.45 24.00 -16.41
C GLN A 347 11.99 22.92 -17.36
N GLY A 348 11.20 22.58 -18.38
CA GLY A 348 11.64 21.68 -19.44
C GLY A 348 12.52 22.39 -20.47
N SER A 349 12.93 21.62 -21.47
CA SER A 349 13.74 22.07 -22.61
C SER A 349 13.06 23.16 -23.43
N ASP A 350 11.75 23.03 -23.69
CA ASP A 350 10.97 24.00 -24.48
C ASP A 350 9.57 24.33 -23.90
N ALA A 351 9.25 23.81 -22.72
CA ALA A 351 7.97 24.04 -22.06
C ALA A 351 8.08 24.04 -20.53
N GLU A 352 7.06 24.60 -19.87
CA GLU A 352 6.94 24.65 -18.42
C GLU A 352 5.79 23.76 -17.93
N TYR A 353 6.00 23.08 -16.81
CA TYR A 353 5.04 22.08 -16.29
C TYR A 353 4.68 22.36 -14.82
N ASP A 354 3.40 22.53 -14.50
CA ASP A 354 2.91 22.64 -13.12
C ASP A 354 3.04 21.29 -12.40
N VAL A 355 3.99 21.20 -11.47
CA VAL A 355 4.26 20.01 -10.65
C VAL A 355 3.70 20.13 -9.23
N THR A 356 3.02 21.23 -8.89
CA THR A 356 2.57 21.58 -7.54
C THR A 356 1.77 20.46 -6.86
N LYS A 357 0.88 19.81 -7.61
CA LYS A 357 -0.07 18.83 -7.05
C LYS A 357 0.57 17.52 -6.57
N PHE A 358 1.78 17.22 -7.04
CA PHE A 358 2.49 15.97 -6.71
C PHE A 358 3.87 16.20 -6.10
N ASN A 359 4.28 17.45 -5.89
CA ASN A 359 5.47 17.82 -5.13
C ASN A 359 5.11 18.02 -3.65
N LYS A 360 4.99 16.92 -2.90
CA LYS A 360 4.44 16.88 -1.53
C LYS A 360 5.57 16.91 -0.50
N PRO A 361 5.59 17.83 0.48
CA PRO A 361 6.53 17.71 1.58
C PRO A 361 6.26 16.41 2.37
N LYS A 362 7.30 15.92 3.06
CA LYS A 362 7.20 14.82 4.02
C LYS A 362 7.77 15.31 5.34
N VAL A 363 7.07 15.04 6.44
CA VAL A 363 7.51 15.43 7.79
C VAL A 363 7.49 14.20 8.69
N VAL A 364 8.60 13.96 9.37
CA VAL A 364 8.76 12.90 10.38
C VAL A 364 9.22 13.55 11.67
N VAL A 365 8.41 13.43 12.72
CA VAL A 365 8.80 13.76 14.08
C VAL A 365 9.54 12.56 14.65
N GLU A 366 10.72 12.80 15.20
CA GLU A 366 11.61 11.80 15.76
C GLU A 366 11.60 11.86 17.29
N ASN A 367 11.56 13.07 17.85
CA ASN A 367 11.51 13.27 19.30
C ASN A 367 10.36 14.22 19.69
N ILE A 368 9.78 13.96 20.85
CA ILE A 368 8.76 14.79 21.48
C ILE A 368 9.23 15.09 22.91
N GLU A 369 9.65 16.31 23.15
CA GLU A 369 10.07 16.75 24.47
C GLU A 369 8.96 17.60 25.10
N LYS A 370 8.53 17.24 26.30
CA LYS A 370 7.53 18.01 27.04
C LYS A 370 8.20 19.17 27.77
N GLN A 371 7.65 20.35 27.55
CA GLN A 371 7.93 21.55 28.33
C GLN A 371 6.76 21.83 29.29
N GLU A 372 6.85 22.87 30.12
CA GLU A 372 5.81 23.14 31.13
C GLU A 372 4.40 23.31 30.54
N SER A 373 4.29 23.93 29.36
CA SER A 373 3.02 24.34 28.74
C SER A 373 2.86 23.97 27.26
N TYR A 374 3.86 23.31 26.67
CA TYR A 374 3.88 22.90 25.26
C TYR A 374 4.76 21.65 25.05
N TRP A 375 4.80 21.13 23.82
CA TRP A 375 5.79 20.13 23.40
C TRP A 375 6.74 20.75 22.37
N ASN A 376 8.02 20.46 22.50
CA ASN A 376 8.98 20.63 21.42
C ASN A 376 8.99 19.36 20.57
N LEU A 377 8.68 19.52 19.29
CA LEU A 377 8.82 18.46 18.30
C LEU A 377 10.13 18.67 17.56
N SER A 378 10.94 17.63 17.44
CA SER A 378 12.10 17.66 16.55
C SER A 378 12.12 16.46 15.62
N GLY A 379 12.73 16.64 14.46
CA GLY A 379 12.89 15.59 13.46
C GLY A 379 13.23 16.18 12.11
N THR A 380 12.75 15.52 11.06
CA THR A 380 13.20 15.76 9.69
C THR A 380 12.04 16.09 8.77
N VAL A 381 12.24 17.10 7.93
CA VAL A 381 11.31 17.53 6.89
C VAL A 381 12.01 17.46 5.53
N TRP A 382 11.34 16.83 4.56
CA TRP A 382 11.76 16.77 3.17
C TRP A 382 10.84 17.67 2.37
N ILE A 383 11.39 18.70 1.74
CA ILE A 383 10.63 19.69 0.94
C ILE A 383 11.14 19.73 -0.49
N PRO A 384 10.29 20.06 -1.48
CA PRO A 384 10.78 20.24 -2.83
C PRO A 384 11.88 21.28 -2.93
N LYS A 385 12.92 21.02 -3.73
CA LYS A 385 13.96 22.00 -4.04
C LYS A 385 13.34 23.29 -4.57
N ALA A 386 13.84 24.39 -4.02
CA ALA A 386 13.23 25.69 -4.11
C ALA A 386 14.32 26.75 -4.22
N SER A 387 14.17 27.67 -5.18
CA SER A 387 15.09 28.81 -5.38
C SER A 387 14.91 29.94 -4.37
N GLN A 388 13.97 29.80 -3.42
CA GLN A 388 13.63 30.77 -2.39
C GLN A 388 13.21 30.04 -1.10
N PRO A 389 13.37 30.65 0.09
CA PRO A 389 12.91 30.06 1.35
C PRO A 389 11.42 29.69 1.33
N LEU A 390 11.07 28.60 2.00
CA LEU A 390 9.71 28.07 2.06
C LEU A 390 9.13 28.27 3.46
N LYS A 391 7.83 28.55 3.56
CA LYS A 391 7.11 28.51 4.83
C LYS A 391 6.17 27.32 4.89
N GLY A 392 6.32 26.53 5.94
CA GLY A 392 5.51 25.35 6.22
C GLY A 392 4.68 25.49 7.48
N ASN A 393 3.42 25.07 7.43
CA ASN A 393 2.50 25.16 8.55
C ASN A 393 2.04 23.77 9.01
N LEU A 394 2.03 23.57 10.32
CA LEU A 394 1.52 22.37 10.98
C LEU A 394 0.09 22.61 11.48
N TYR A 395 -0.83 21.75 11.08
CA TYR A 395 -2.24 21.79 11.43
C TYR A 395 -2.66 20.59 12.25
N ALA A 396 -3.37 20.83 13.34
CA ALA A 396 -4.18 19.82 14.02
C ALA A 396 -5.58 19.82 13.41
N ARG A 397 -5.97 18.73 12.73
CA ARG A 397 -7.28 18.59 12.11
C ARG A 397 -8.19 17.68 12.91
N ASP A 398 -9.33 18.18 13.34
CA ASP A 398 -10.35 17.39 14.04
C ASP A 398 -10.91 16.31 13.10
N ARG A 399 -10.83 15.05 13.53
CA ARG A 399 -11.26 13.89 12.74
C ARG A 399 -12.75 13.88 12.43
N LYS A 400 -13.60 14.49 13.27
CA LYS A 400 -15.06 14.51 13.11
C LYS A 400 -15.53 15.73 12.34
N THR A 401 -15.06 16.91 12.73
CA THR A 401 -15.56 18.18 12.17
C THR A 401 -14.76 18.66 10.97
N ASN A 402 -13.60 18.06 10.69
CA ASN A 402 -12.63 18.50 9.70
C ASN A 402 -12.04 19.89 9.93
N ARG A 403 -12.34 20.54 11.07
CA ARG A 403 -11.77 21.84 11.44
C ARG A 403 -10.26 21.72 11.60
N GLU A 404 -9.52 22.61 10.93
CA GLU A 404 -8.06 22.70 11.02
C GLU A 404 -7.66 23.84 11.97
N LEU A 405 -6.70 23.56 12.85
CA LEU A 405 -6.12 24.50 13.79
C LEU A 405 -4.63 24.63 13.47
N LEU A 406 -4.15 25.83 13.17
CA LEU A 406 -2.72 26.09 13.05
C LEU A 406 -2.08 25.94 14.44
N VAL A 407 -1.13 25.02 14.56
CA VAL A 407 -0.48 24.69 15.84
C VAL A 407 1.01 24.96 15.83
N ALA A 408 1.61 25.14 14.65
CA ALA A 408 3.03 25.48 14.52
C ALA A 408 3.35 25.99 13.09
N SER A 409 4.42 26.79 12.93
CA SER A 409 4.97 27.21 11.63
C SER A 409 6.49 27.03 11.60
N LEU A 410 7.00 26.48 10.49
CA LEU A 410 8.41 26.32 10.18
C LEU A 410 8.79 27.29 9.06
N GLU A 411 9.87 28.04 9.28
CA GLU A 411 10.63 28.64 8.18
C GLU A 411 11.63 27.58 7.69
N LEU A 412 11.69 27.38 6.39
CA LEU A 412 12.48 26.35 5.74
C LEU A 412 13.46 27.03 4.80
N ASP A 413 14.71 26.59 4.86
CA ASP A 413 15.78 27.21 4.10
C ASP A 413 15.61 26.93 2.59
N GLN A 414 16.27 27.76 1.78
CA GLN A 414 16.40 27.54 0.34
C GLN A 414 17.52 26.55 0.03
N ALA A 415 17.47 25.92 -1.15
CA ALA A 415 18.44 24.89 -1.52
C ALA A 415 19.89 25.40 -1.58
N VAL A 416 20.79 24.69 -0.88
CA VAL A 416 22.24 24.87 -0.99
C VAL A 416 22.76 24.18 -2.26
N GLU A 417 23.59 24.88 -3.03
CA GLU A 417 24.13 24.41 -4.31
C GLU A 417 24.97 23.12 -4.13
N GLY A 418 24.72 22.10 -4.96
CA GLY A 418 25.55 20.89 -5.04
C GLY A 418 25.16 19.66 -4.21
N GLN A 419 24.06 19.68 -3.44
CA GLN A 419 23.58 18.49 -2.70
C GLN A 419 22.50 17.70 -3.47
N VAL A 420 22.62 16.37 -3.52
CA VAL A 420 21.93 15.47 -4.46
C VAL A 420 20.63 14.91 -3.89
N TYR A 421 19.49 15.62 -3.96
CA TYR A 421 18.12 15.08 -3.80
C TYR A 421 17.10 16.15 -4.28
N PRO A 422 16.05 15.88 -5.08
CA PRO A 422 14.97 16.84 -5.38
C PRO A 422 14.04 17.17 -4.22
N TYR A 423 14.08 16.38 -3.14
CA TYR A 423 13.67 16.87 -1.84
C TYR A 423 14.90 17.30 -1.04
N GLU A 424 14.89 18.50 -0.52
CA GLU A 424 15.87 18.95 0.46
C GLU A 424 15.48 18.41 1.83
N GLU A 425 16.44 17.76 2.50
CA GLU A 425 16.30 17.30 3.86
C GLU A 425 16.75 18.39 4.81
N GLN A 426 15.84 18.83 5.69
CA GLN A 426 16.14 19.80 6.73
C GLN A 426 15.70 19.23 8.08
N THR A 427 16.54 19.40 9.10
CA THR A 427 16.15 19.13 10.49
C THR A 427 15.37 20.30 11.04
N PHE A 428 14.34 20.03 11.83
CA PHE A 428 13.58 21.07 12.51
C PHE A 428 13.45 20.81 14.01
N THR A 429 13.30 21.89 14.76
CA THR A 429 12.78 21.89 16.13
C THR A 429 11.69 22.94 16.20
N ILE A 430 10.51 22.57 16.70
CA ILE A 430 9.36 23.47 16.71
C ILE A 430 8.49 23.30 17.96
N GLU A 431 8.05 24.43 18.50
CA GLU A 431 7.05 24.49 19.56
C GLU A 431 5.66 24.14 19.01
N LEU A 432 5.01 23.13 19.60
CA LEU A 432 3.64 22.77 19.30
C LEU A 432 2.66 23.51 20.22
N ASN A 433 2.05 24.57 19.70
CA ASN A 433 1.03 25.31 20.43
C ASN A 433 -0.24 24.47 20.60
N SER A 434 -0.46 24.00 21.83
CA SER A 434 -1.55 23.10 22.16
C SER A 434 -2.82 23.79 22.65
N LYS A 435 -2.78 25.11 22.85
CA LYS A 435 -3.91 25.90 23.34
C LYS A 435 -5.14 25.85 22.42
N PRO A 436 -5.03 26.00 21.09
CA PRO A 436 -6.19 25.91 20.20
C PRO A 436 -6.90 24.55 20.30
N MET A 437 -6.16 23.47 20.52
CA MET A 437 -6.75 22.14 20.67
C MET A 437 -7.54 22.03 21.99
N ALA A 438 -7.08 22.66 23.07
CA ALA A 438 -7.71 22.61 24.39
C ALA A 438 -9.10 23.27 24.45
N GLU A 439 -9.50 24.02 23.41
CA GLU A 439 -10.87 24.58 23.28
C GLU A 439 -11.88 23.56 22.74
N ALA A 440 -11.42 22.45 22.16
CA ALA A 440 -12.30 21.45 21.56
C ALA A 440 -12.99 20.55 22.59
N SER A 441 -14.01 19.83 22.15
CA SER A 441 -14.79 18.94 23.03
C SER A 441 -13.95 17.79 23.61
N LYS A 442 -14.42 17.19 24.71
CA LYS A 442 -13.81 15.96 25.26
C LYS A 442 -13.84 14.85 24.20
N ASP A 443 -12.82 14.00 24.20
CA ASP A 443 -12.67 12.85 23.30
C ASP A 443 -12.49 13.26 21.82
N THR A 444 -12.19 14.55 21.57
CA THR A 444 -11.78 15.02 20.24
C THR A 444 -10.41 14.41 19.92
N THR A 445 -10.30 13.88 18.71
CA THR A 445 -9.05 13.37 18.17
C THR A 445 -8.58 14.27 17.04
N PHE A 446 -7.33 14.71 17.11
CA PHE A 446 -6.71 15.49 16.05
C PHE A 446 -5.70 14.64 15.28
N ASP A 447 -5.73 14.80 13.97
CA ASP A 447 -4.75 14.27 13.05
C ASP A 447 -3.87 15.44 12.57
N PHE A 448 -2.55 15.32 12.74
CA PHE A 448 -1.61 16.34 12.32
C PHE A 448 -1.28 16.29 10.81
N TYR A 449 -1.31 17.45 10.17
CA TYR A 449 -0.98 17.63 8.76
C TYR A 449 -0.01 18.78 8.57
N PHE A 450 0.86 18.67 7.59
CA PHE A 450 1.77 19.75 7.19
C PHE A 450 1.44 20.24 5.77
N ARG A 451 1.56 21.54 5.53
CA ARG A 451 1.27 22.19 4.24
C ARG A 451 2.20 23.38 4.00
N LEU A 452 2.57 23.62 2.75
CA LEU A 452 3.25 24.84 2.30
C LEU A 452 2.18 25.85 1.86
N ASP A 453 1.75 26.71 2.77
CA ASP A 453 0.56 27.57 2.58
C ASP A 453 0.68 28.62 1.49
N GLN A 454 1.91 29.00 1.14
CA GLN A 454 2.18 29.95 0.08
C GLN A 454 1.79 29.43 -1.32
N PHE A 455 1.41 28.16 -1.44
CA PHE A 455 0.94 27.56 -2.67
C PHE A 455 -0.55 27.20 -2.53
N THR A 456 -1.39 27.86 -3.32
CA THR A 456 -2.87 27.68 -3.31
C THR A 456 -3.31 26.25 -3.60
N ARG A 457 -2.43 25.44 -4.20
CA ARG A 457 -2.64 24.03 -4.55
C ARG A 457 -1.69 23.07 -3.85
N SER A 458 -0.90 23.51 -2.86
CA SER A 458 0.01 22.59 -2.17
C SER A 458 -0.79 21.49 -1.47
N PRO A 459 -0.51 20.22 -1.79
CA PRO A 459 -1.11 19.11 -1.07
C PRO A 459 -0.69 19.09 0.40
N ARG A 460 -1.65 18.76 1.26
CA ARG A 460 -1.36 18.43 2.67
C ARG A 460 -0.72 17.05 2.78
N THR A 461 0.21 16.90 3.72
CA THR A 461 0.85 15.63 4.07
C THR A 461 0.53 15.25 5.52
N ARG A 462 0.39 13.96 5.83
CA ARG A 462 0.26 13.52 7.24
C ARG A 462 1.61 13.61 7.92
N VAL A 463 1.66 14.19 9.11
CA VAL A 463 2.87 14.21 9.92
C VAL A 463 3.11 12.82 10.51
N ARG A 464 4.31 12.28 10.28
CA ARG A 464 4.72 10.97 10.76
C ARG A 464 5.36 11.09 12.13
N LEU A 465 5.28 10.02 12.91
CA LEU A 465 5.99 9.87 14.17
C LEU A 465 6.85 8.61 14.08
N HIS A 466 8.15 8.73 14.32
CA HIS A 466 9.10 7.63 14.26
C HIS A 466 8.76 6.55 15.30
N SER A 467 9.08 5.26 15.05
CA SER A 467 8.72 4.18 15.99
C SER A 467 9.47 4.25 17.32
N THR A 468 10.70 4.76 17.30
CA THR A 468 11.56 4.92 18.47
C THR A 468 11.29 6.20 19.25
N SER A 469 10.34 7.04 18.81
CA SER A 469 10.01 8.24 19.56
C SER A 469 9.45 7.84 20.93
N ASP A 470 9.93 8.45 21.99
CA ASP A 470 9.39 8.23 23.32
C ASP A 470 7.89 8.51 23.37
N THR A 471 7.20 7.83 24.29
CA THR A 471 5.78 8.09 24.50
C THR A 471 5.64 9.49 25.07
N ALA A 472 5.05 10.40 24.30
CA ALA A 472 4.86 11.78 24.72
C ALA A 472 4.10 11.83 26.05
N GLU A 473 4.71 12.44 27.07
CA GLU A 473 4.02 12.69 28.32
C GLU A 473 2.78 13.56 28.07
N PRO A 474 1.63 13.26 28.70
CA PRO A 474 0.45 14.09 28.59
C PRO A 474 0.70 15.51 29.09
N LEU A 475 0.15 16.48 28.37
CA LEU A 475 0.22 17.89 28.70
C LEU A 475 -1.14 18.38 29.20
N LYS A 476 -1.13 19.04 30.37
CA LYS A 476 -2.33 19.69 30.90
C LYS A 476 -2.40 21.10 30.34
N VAL A 477 -3.41 21.37 29.53
CA VAL A 477 -3.67 22.69 28.96
C VAL A 477 -5.05 23.11 29.43
N ASP A 478 -5.12 24.20 30.19
CA ASP A 478 -6.32 24.66 30.90
C ASP A 478 -6.98 23.55 31.75
N LYS A 479 -8.21 23.15 31.40
CA LYS A 479 -9.00 22.11 32.10
C LYS A 479 -8.92 20.75 31.40
N GLN A 480 -8.08 20.61 30.38
CA GLN A 480 -7.98 19.41 29.54
C GLN A 480 -6.59 18.80 29.62
N ILE A 481 -6.51 17.50 29.35
CA ILE A 481 -5.26 16.77 29.16
C ILE A 481 -5.21 16.36 27.69
N ILE A 482 -4.15 16.78 27.00
CA ILE A 482 -3.88 16.41 25.63
C ILE A 482 -2.77 15.34 25.67
N THR A 483 -2.94 14.28 24.89
CA THR A 483 -1.94 13.21 24.76
C THR A 483 -1.61 13.04 23.29
N LEU A 484 -0.34 13.21 22.92
CA LEU A 484 0.17 12.85 21.60
C LEU A 484 0.44 11.35 21.56
N TYR A 485 0.19 10.72 20.41
CA TYR A 485 0.42 9.29 20.24
C TYR A 485 0.72 8.94 18.78
N ARG A 486 1.39 7.80 18.61
CA ARG A 486 1.64 7.17 17.31
C ARG A 486 0.47 6.27 16.93
N THR A 487 -0.15 6.52 15.78
CA THR A 487 -1.16 5.60 15.21
C THR A 487 -0.51 4.32 14.68
N ASN A 488 -1.28 3.24 14.50
CA ASN A 488 -0.80 2.01 13.85
C ASN A 488 -0.24 2.22 12.43
N TYR A 489 -0.66 3.32 11.78
CA TYR A 489 -0.17 3.76 10.48
C TYR A 489 1.14 4.57 10.54
N GLY A 490 1.71 4.77 11.73
CA GLY A 490 2.94 5.56 11.95
C GLY A 490 2.73 7.07 11.82
N ASN A 491 1.50 7.57 11.98
CA ASN A 491 1.21 9.02 11.97
C ASN A 491 1.12 9.58 13.40
N LEU A 492 1.49 10.84 13.56
CA LEU A 492 1.22 11.63 14.76
C LEU A 492 -0.26 12.01 14.83
N SER A 493 -0.86 11.77 15.98
CA SER A 493 -2.22 12.19 16.34
C SER A 493 -2.28 12.59 17.82
N SER A 494 -3.34 13.28 18.22
CA SER A 494 -3.59 13.60 19.63
C SER A 494 -5.02 13.28 20.03
N THR A 495 -5.23 13.06 21.33
CA THR A 495 -6.56 12.90 21.92
C THR A 495 -6.72 13.80 23.13
N ILE A 496 -7.95 14.24 23.38
CA ILE A 496 -8.31 15.09 24.50
C ILE A 496 -9.07 14.29 25.56
N SER A 497 -8.56 14.30 26.79
CA SER A 497 -9.19 13.71 27.96
C SER A 497 -9.34 14.74 29.09
N LYS A 498 -10.20 14.46 30.08
CA LYS A 498 -10.28 15.28 31.29
C LYS A 498 -9.25 14.80 32.32
N PRO A 499 -8.70 15.69 33.16
CA PRO A 499 -8.01 15.27 34.37
C PRO A 499 -8.93 14.36 35.18
N GLN A 500 -8.51 13.13 35.45
CA GLN A 500 -9.22 12.29 36.40
C GLN A 500 -9.20 13.01 37.75
N ARG A 501 -10.37 13.32 38.31
CA ARG A 501 -10.44 13.83 39.68
C ARG A 501 -9.90 12.73 40.59
N LEU A 502 -8.88 13.04 41.40
CA LEU A 502 -8.27 12.15 42.40
C LEU A 502 -9.32 11.42 43.27
N LYS A 503 -10.50 12.04 43.48
CA LYS A 503 -11.66 11.44 44.17
C LYS A 503 -12.20 10.15 43.53
N SER A 504 -12.01 9.92 42.23
CA SER A 504 -12.46 8.70 41.54
C SER A 504 -11.51 7.50 41.73
N LEU A 505 -10.22 7.77 41.97
CA LEU A 505 -9.23 6.76 42.35
C LEU A 505 -9.40 6.36 43.82
N ILE A 506 -9.59 7.34 44.72
CA ILE A 506 -9.75 7.07 46.16
C ILE A 506 -11.02 6.25 46.46
N LYS A 507 -12.12 6.43 45.71
CA LYS A 507 -13.34 5.62 45.87
C LYS A 507 -13.20 4.15 45.43
N LYS A 508 -12.14 3.83 44.66
CA LYS A 508 -11.81 2.46 44.25
C LYS A 508 -10.86 1.75 45.22
N PHE A 509 -10.20 2.49 46.12
CA PHE A 509 -9.18 2.00 47.05
C PHE A 509 -9.54 2.16 48.53
N LEU A 510 -10.70 2.74 48.88
CA LEU A 510 -11.23 2.69 50.25
C LEU A 510 -12.14 1.46 50.39
N PRO A 511 -11.83 0.51 51.29
CA PRO A 511 -12.78 -0.53 51.66
C PRO A 511 -14.02 0.12 52.27
N LEU A 512 -15.20 -0.31 51.83
CA LEU A 512 -16.43 -0.09 52.56
C LEU A 512 -16.35 -0.91 53.85
N GLU A 513 -15.76 -0.37 54.91
CA GLU A 513 -16.07 -0.83 56.27
C GLU A 513 -17.50 -0.40 56.58
N LYS A 514 -18.42 -1.37 56.52
CA LYS A 514 -19.73 -1.27 57.15
C LYS A 514 -19.60 -1.85 58.56
N GLN A 515 -19.82 -1.00 59.57
CA GLN A 515 -20.44 -1.41 60.83
C GLN A 515 -21.95 -1.47 60.64
#